data_AF-A0A368YG90-F1
#
_entry.id   AF-A0A368YG90-F1
#
_cell.length_a   1.000
_cell.length_b   1.000
_cell.length_c   1.000
_cell.angle_alpha   90.00
_cell.angle_beta   90.00
_cell.angle_gamma   90.00
#
_symmetry.space_group_name_H-M   'P 1'
#
loop_
_entity.id
_entity.type
_entity.pdbx_description
1 polymer ?
#
loop_
_entity_poly.entity_id
_entity_poly.type
_entity_poly.pdbx_seq_one_letter_code
_entity_poly.pdbx_strand_id
1 'polypeptide(L)'
;MPQPRSQTPRHIFTTALADWQRAWSHHANHDRRAATAGFATPTGRAHLAAMTDISTSIDAIETKIAQTPANNRAELQIKITILSLDGQIREEFQKTVLDDAMRMIRGAEV
;
A
#
# COMPACT_ATOMS: atom_id res chain seq x y z
N MET A 1 26.37 5.10 17.88
CA MET A 1 25.13 4.40 17.51
C MET A 1 25.32 3.80 16.12
N PRO A 2 24.98 2.52 15.86
CA PRO A 2 25.00 2.03 14.50
C PRO A 2 23.85 2.71 13.73
N GLN A 3 24.15 3.30 12.58
CA GLN A 3 23.12 3.83 11.68
C GLN A 3 22.13 2.68 11.35
N PRO A 4 20.81 2.92 11.39
CA PRO A 4 19.85 1.93 10.94
C PRO A 4 20.22 1.57 9.49
N ARG A 5 20.50 0.30 9.24
CA ARG A 5 20.85 -0.19 7.90
C ARG A 5 19.71 0.20 6.96
N SER A 6 19.98 1.09 6.01
CA SER A 6 19.05 1.45 4.96
C SER A 6 18.59 0.17 4.27
N GLN A 7 17.29 -0.14 4.34
CA GLN A 7 16.72 -1.28 3.63
C GLN A 7 16.91 -1.09 2.13
N THR A 8 17.25 -2.16 1.41
CA THR A 8 17.31 -2.10 -0.05
C THR A 8 15.90 -1.86 -0.63
N PRO A 9 15.77 -1.10 -1.73
CA PRO A 9 14.47 -0.82 -2.35
C PRO A 9 13.62 -2.07 -2.56
N ARG A 10 14.22 -3.15 -3.07
CA ARG A 10 13.55 -4.44 -3.25
C ARG A 10 12.89 -4.96 -1.97
N HIS A 11 13.56 -4.88 -0.83
CA HIS A 11 13.01 -5.32 0.46
C HIS A 11 11.83 -4.44 0.87
N ILE A 12 11.92 -3.12 0.67
CA ILE A 12 10.84 -2.18 0.97
C ILE A 12 9.57 -2.54 0.19
N PHE A 13 9.68 -2.77 -1.12
CA PHE A 13 8.53 -3.14 -1.95
C PHE A 13 7.90 -4.48 -1.54
N THR A 14 8.70 -5.52 -1.32
CA THR A 14 8.15 -6.83 -0.93
C THR A 14 7.49 -6.80 0.44
N THR A 15 8.06 -6.09 1.41
CA THR A 15 7.45 -5.93 2.73
C THR A 15 6.16 -5.13 2.64
N ALA A 16 6.15 -4.02 1.91
CA ALA A 16 4.97 -3.20 1.74
C ALA A 16 3.82 -3.95 1.06
N LEU A 17 4.10 -4.80 0.07
CA LEU A 17 3.07 -5.63 -0.57
C LEU A 17 2.41 -6.57 0.44
N ALA A 18 3.21 -7.28 1.23
CA ALA A 18 2.72 -8.20 2.25
C ALA A 18 1.90 -7.47 3.33
N ASP A 19 2.38 -6.32 3.80
CA ASP A 19 1.70 -5.52 4.80
C ASP A 19 0.38 -4.95 4.28
N TRP A 20 0.36 -4.46 3.04
CA TRP A 20 -0.85 -3.93 2.38
C TRP A 20 -1.90 -5.03 2.18
N GLN A 21 -1.51 -6.21 1.70
CA GLN A 21 -2.42 -7.36 1.55
C GLN A 21 -3.00 -7.82 2.90
N ARG A 22 -2.18 -7.82 3.95
CA ARG A 22 -2.62 -8.17 5.31
C ARG A 22 -3.61 -7.12 5.85
N ALA A 23 -3.31 -5.83 5.67
CA ALA A 23 -4.18 -4.75 6.11
C ALA A 23 -5.56 -4.84 5.45
N TRP A 24 -5.64 -5.01 4.13
CA TRP A 24 -6.90 -5.21 3.42
C TRP A 24 -7.67 -6.44 3.90
N SER A 25 -6.97 -7.55 4.13
CA SER A 25 -7.59 -8.77 4.67
C SER A 25 -8.16 -8.56 6.08
N HIS A 26 -7.48 -7.78 6.92
CA HIS A 26 -7.98 -7.42 8.25
C HIS A 26 -9.19 -6.49 8.16
N HIS A 27 -9.12 -5.47 7.30
CA HIS A 27 -10.23 -4.55 7.05
C HIS A 27 -11.51 -5.29 6.68
N ALA A 28 -11.45 -6.17 5.68
CA ALA A 28 -12.59 -6.98 5.24
C ALA A 28 -13.14 -7.91 6.35
N ASN A 29 -12.25 -8.45 7.20
CA ASN A 29 -12.69 -9.25 8.34
C ASN A 29 -13.43 -8.43 9.41
N HIS A 30 -12.97 -7.22 9.69
CA HIS A 30 -13.64 -6.32 10.63
C HIS A 30 -14.98 -5.84 10.08
N ASP A 31 -15.07 -5.53 8.80
CA ASP A 31 -16.33 -5.16 8.14
C ASP A 31 -17.39 -6.27 8.31
N ARG A 32 -17.02 -7.51 7.95
CA ARG A 32 -17.89 -8.67 8.13
C ARG A 32 -18.33 -8.87 9.59
N ARG A 33 -17.40 -8.68 10.54
CA ARG A 33 -17.71 -8.79 11.99
C ARG A 33 -18.63 -7.67 12.47
N ALA A 34 -18.43 -6.44 12.00
CA ALA A 34 -19.30 -5.30 12.30
C ALA A 34 -20.71 -5.53 11.77
N ALA A 35 -20.83 -5.99 10.51
CA ALA A 35 -22.10 -6.35 9.90
C ALA A 35 -22.82 -7.46 10.67
N THR A 36 -22.08 -8.50 11.08
CA THR A 36 -22.63 -9.63 11.88
C THR A 36 -23.13 -9.17 13.26
N ALA A 37 -22.40 -8.27 13.91
CA ALA A 37 -22.77 -7.74 15.23
C ALA A 37 -23.82 -6.62 15.17
N GLY A 38 -24.14 -6.11 13.99
CA GLY A 38 -24.92 -4.89 13.79
C GLY A 38 -24.10 -3.62 14.09
N PHE A 39 -23.97 -2.74 13.10
CA PHE A 39 -23.11 -1.55 13.18
C PHE A 39 -23.43 -0.59 14.34
N ALA A 40 -24.69 -0.53 14.80
CA ALA A 40 -25.09 0.34 15.90
C ALA A 40 -24.76 -0.24 17.30
N THR A 41 -24.44 -1.53 17.40
CA THR A 41 -24.11 -2.15 18.69
C THR A 41 -22.73 -1.69 19.18
N PRO A 42 -22.42 -1.77 20.49
CA PRO A 42 -21.08 -1.48 20.98
C PRO A 42 -19.98 -2.30 20.27
N THR A 43 -20.24 -3.58 20.02
CA THR A 43 -19.31 -4.46 19.30
C THR A 43 -19.16 -4.06 17.83
N GLY A 44 -20.25 -3.74 17.14
CA GLY A 44 -20.19 -3.22 15.76
C GLY A 44 -19.37 -1.94 15.65
N ARG A 45 -19.60 -0.99 16.57
CA ARG A 45 -18.84 0.26 16.67
C ARG A 45 -17.36 0.04 16.96
N ALA A 46 -17.01 -0.93 17.80
CA ALA A 46 -15.60 -1.29 18.04
C ALA A 46 -14.91 -1.83 16.78
N HIS A 47 -15.60 -2.65 15.99
CA HIS A 47 -15.06 -3.12 14.71
C HIS A 47 -14.89 -1.99 13.68
N LEU A 48 -15.85 -1.05 13.61
CA LEU A 48 -15.72 0.14 12.77
C LEU A 48 -14.53 1.01 13.17
N ALA A 49 -14.32 1.24 14.48
CA ALA A 49 -13.15 1.98 14.96
C ALA A 49 -11.84 1.33 14.52
N ALA A 50 -11.73 0.00 14.65
CA ALA A 50 -10.56 -0.74 14.19
C ALA A 50 -10.38 -0.69 12.66
N MET A 51 -11.47 -0.60 11.87
CA MET A 51 -11.36 -0.40 10.42
C MET A 51 -10.73 0.96 10.10
N THR A 52 -11.10 2.03 10.81
CA THR A 52 -10.48 3.35 10.65
C THR A 52 -8.97 3.32 10.89
N ASP A 53 -8.52 2.61 11.92
CA ASP A 53 -7.10 2.43 12.21
C ASP A 53 -6.39 1.67 11.06
N ILE A 54 -7.04 0.64 10.52
CA ILE A 54 -6.52 -0.14 9.39
C ILE A 54 -6.46 0.71 8.11
N SER A 55 -7.49 1.51 7.81
CA SER A 55 -7.50 2.43 6.67
C SER A 55 -6.35 3.42 6.77
N THR A 56 -6.11 3.97 7.95
CA THR A 56 -4.95 4.86 8.20
C THR A 56 -3.62 4.15 7.92
N SER A 57 -3.51 2.85 8.29
CA SER A 57 -2.33 2.05 7.98
C SER A 57 -2.17 1.77 6.48
N ILE A 58 -3.26 1.57 5.74
CA ILE A 58 -3.24 1.38 4.28
C ILE A 58 -2.70 2.65 3.62
N ASP A 59 -3.26 3.81 3.95
CA ASP A 59 -2.84 5.11 3.40
C ASP A 59 -1.35 5.39 3.65
N ALA A 60 -0.87 5.02 4.85
CA ALA A 60 0.54 5.17 5.21
C ALA A 60 1.47 4.29 4.36
N ILE A 61 1.08 3.04 4.10
CA ILE A 61 1.85 2.12 3.25
C ILE A 61 1.88 2.64 1.81
N GLU A 62 0.74 3.06 1.29
CA GLU A 62 0.60 3.58 -0.07
C GLU A 62 1.44 4.85 -0.27
N THR A 63 1.36 5.80 0.67
CA THR A 63 2.17 7.03 0.64
C THR A 63 3.67 6.73 0.64
N LYS A 64 4.13 5.81 1.52
CA LYS A 64 5.53 5.40 1.58
C LYS A 64 5.98 4.77 0.26
N ILE A 65 5.14 3.95 -0.35
CA ILE A 65 5.43 3.31 -1.62
C ILE A 65 5.48 4.31 -2.77
N ALA A 66 4.53 5.24 -2.84
CA ALA A 66 4.53 6.31 -3.83
C ALA A 66 5.86 7.09 -3.82
N GLN A 67 6.39 7.40 -2.63
CA GLN A 67 7.65 8.13 -2.42
C GLN A 67 8.93 7.30 -2.69
N THR A 68 8.84 5.97 -2.72
CA THR A 68 10.01 5.09 -2.92
C THR A 68 10.19 4.82 -4.42
N PRO A 69 11.28 5.25 -5.08
CA PRO A 69 11.47 5.01 -6.51
C PRO A 69 11.62 3.52 -6.84
N ALA A 70 10.90 3.03 -7.86
CA ALA A 70 11.07 1.68 -8.38
C ALA A 70 12.29 1.61 -9.32
N ASN A 71 13.22 0.69 -9.07
CA ASN A 71 14.49 0.56 -9.81
C ASN A 71 14.48 -0.53 -10.88
N ASN A 72 13.48 -1.39 -10.86
CA ASN A 72 13.33 -2.49 -11.81
C ASN A 72 11.85 -2.80 -12.03
N ARG A 73 11.57 -3.64 -13.03
CA ARG A 73 10.20 -3.98 -13.44
C ARG A 73 9.38 -4.62 -12.31
N ALA A 74 10.01 -5.45 -11.47
CA ALA A 74 9.31 -6.11 -10.37
C ALA A 74 8.87 -5.11 -9.30
N GLU A 75 9.74 -4.17 -8.93
CA GLU A 75 9.41 -3.07 -8.00
C GLU A 75 8.29 -2.18 -8.57
N LEU A 76 8.35 -1.85 -9.86
CA LEU A 76 7.32 -1.05 -10.52
C LEU A 76 5.96 -1.77 -10.54
N GLN A 77 5.93 -3.09 -10.79
CA GLN A 77 4.71 -3.88 -10.74
C GLN A 77 4.09 -3.92 -9.33
N ILE A 78 4.92 -4.05 -8.30
CA ILE A 78 4.46 -3.97 -6.91
C ILE A 78 3.90 -2.58 -6.60
N LYS A 79 4.62 -1.52 -7.00
CA LYS A 79 4.15 -0.14 -6.85
C LYS A 79 2.76 0.04 -7.49
N ILE A 80 2.60 -0.37 -8.74
CA ILE A 80 1.32 -0.29 -9.46
C ILE A 80 0.24 -1.07 -8.72
N THR A 81 0.55 -2.28 -8.24
CA THR A 81 -0.41 -3.11 -7.50
C THR A 81 -0.94 -2.41 -6.25
N ILE A 82 -0.05 -1.83 -5.45
CA ILE A 82 -0.40 -1.16 -4.19
C ILE A 82 -1.16 0.15 -4.45
N LEU A 83 -0.78 0.91 -5.48
CA LEU A 83 -1.35 2.24 -5.77
C LEU A 83 -2.58 2.18 -6.70
N SER A 84 -3.04 0.98 -7.05
CA SER A 84 -4.24 0.77 -7.84
C SER A 84 -5.44 0.45 -6.97
N LEU A 85 -6.61 0.90 -7.42
CA LEU A 85 -7.92 0.46 -6.93
C LEU A 85 -8.69 -0.10 -8.13
N ASP A 86 -9.27 -1.30 -8.00
CA ASP A 86 -10.03 -1.98 -9.06
C ASP A 86 -9.28 -2.08 -10.41
N GLY A 87 -7.96 -2.29 -10.34
CA GLY A 87 -7.10 -2.43 -11.52
C GLY A 87 -6.73 -1.10 -12.20
N GLN A 88 -7.11 0.04 -11.64
CA GLN A 88 -6.73 1.36 -12.13
C GLN A 88 -5.86 2.09 -11.12
N ILE A 89 -4.77 2.70 -11.60
CA ILE A 89 -3.93 3.56 -10.75
C ILE A 89 -4.74 4.79 -10.36
N ARG A 90 -4.84 5.04 -9.06
CA ARG A 90 -5.55 6.22 -8.55
C ARG A 90 -4.86 7.51 -8.99
N GLU A 91 -5.65 8.53 -9.29
CA GLU A 91 -5.20 9.78 -9.94
C GLU A 91 -4.02 10.44 -9.22
N GLU A 92 -4.07 10.47 -7.89
CA GLU A 92 -3.04 11.04 -7.03
C GLU A 92 -1.66 10.37 -7.16
N PHE A 93 -1.62 9.13 -7.66
CA PHE A 93 -0.39 8.35 -7.84
C PHE A 93 0.05 8.21 -9.30
N GLN A 94 -0.75 8.63 -10.27
CA GLN A 94 -0.44 8.43 -11.70
C GLN A 94 0.90 9.07 -12.09
N LYS A 95 1.14 10.30 -11.63
CA LYS A 95 2.38 11.02 -11.94
C LYS A 95 3.62 10.30 -11.43
N THR A 96 3.60 9.84 -10.17
CA THR A 96 4.78 9.20 -9.56
C THR A 96 5.09 7.85 -10.19
N VAL A 97 4.06 7.08 -10.56
CA VAL A 97 4.24 5.82 -11.32
C VAL A 97 4.78 6.08 -12.72
N LEU A 98 4.27 7.11 -13.42
CA LEU A 98 4.74 7.49 -14.75
C LEU A 98 6.21 7.94 -14.72
N ASP A 99 6.59 8.77 -13.76
CA ASP A 99 7.96 9.27 -13.60
C ASP A 99 8.95 8.12 -13.40
N ASP A 100 8.60 7.13 -12.58
CA ASP A 100 9.40 5.91 -12.38
C ASP A 100 9.53 5.09 -13.67
N ALA A 101 8.44 4.88 -14.40
CA ALA A 101 8.45 4.15 -15.67
C ALA A 101 9.34 4.85 -16.71
N MET A 102 9.22 6.18 -16.84
CA MET A 102 10.02 6.98 -17.76
C MET A 102 11.51 7.00 -17.38
N ARG A 103 11.82 7.02 -16.08
CA ARG A 103 13.21 6.89 -15.60
C ARG A 103 13.83 5.56 -16.02
N MET A 104 13.07 4.47 -15.91
CA MET A 104 13.54 3.14 -16.30
C MET A 104 13.75 3.01 -17.81
N ILE A 105 12.90 3.62 -18.63
CA ILE A 105 13.08 3.64 -20.10
C ILE A 105 14.37 4.38 -20.46
N ARG A 106 14.55 5.61 -19.94
CA ARG A 106 15.77 6.40 -20.22
C ARG A 106 17.05 5.73 -19.75
N GLY A 107 17.00 5.00 -18.63
CA GLY A 107 18.15 4.25 -18.12
C GLY A 107 18.50 2.99 -18.91
N ALA A 108 17.61 2.51 -19.76
CA ALA A 108 17.83 1.33 -20.62
C ALA A 108 18.41 1.68 -22.00
N GLU A 109 18.46 2.97 -22.35
CA GLU A 109 18.99 3.47 -23.63
C GLU A 109 20.51 3.74 -23.62
N VAL A 110 21.22 3.39 -22.53
CA VAL A 110 22.65 3.67 -22.31
C VAL A 110 23.49 2.41 -22.32
#